data_AF-R6BHZ6-F1
#
_entry.id   AF-R6BHZ6-F1
#
_cell.length_a   1.000
_cell.length_b   1.000
_cell.length_c   1.000
_cell.angle_alpha   90.00
_cell.angle_beta   90.00
_cell.angle_gamma   90.00
#
_symmetry.space_group_name_H-M   'P 1'
#
loop_
_entity.id
_entity.type
_entity.pdbx_description
1 polymer ?
#
loop_
_entity_poly.entity_id
_entity_poly.type
_entity_poly.pdbx_seq_one_letter_code
_entity_poly.pdbx_strand_id
1 'polypeptide(L)'
;MLQAVTLEDYNRETKKNETLKDGEALVFLEDVPLQQDTFSVNNMKWKVKHLPEDTRMGDTGLEFYANPVYRIVVKDFAQLQELWKINKEVYRENASRVKYEYSFDVDLPEEKIQKLTSSLHAYFGEQKDAPHAFVYGIENRTEGRAEFYSLYGGLFFLGIFLGLLFVMATVLIIYYKQISEGYEDKERFAILKKIGMERGEINASIHSQVLMVFFLPLVLAGIHSCFAFHLVKEILMGGFGLWDVKLLVLSAVLTFLAFAVFYVIVYLLTAREYYKIVSE
;
A
#
# COMPACT_ATOMS: atom_id res chain seq x y z
N MET A 1 0.10 13.48 -13.06
CA MET A 1 1.33 13.25 -13.87
C MET A 1 0.93 13.25 -15.35
N LEU A 2 1.85 13.57 -16.29
CA LEU A 2 1.59 13.46 -17.74
C LEU A 2 2.63 12.53 -18.37
N GLN A 3 2.17 11.55 -19.14
CA GLN A 3 2.98 10.71 -20.03
C GLN A 3 2.56 10.96 -21.48
N ALA A 4 3.51 10.95 -22.39
CA ALA A 4 3.26 11.17 -23.81
C ALA A 4 3.89 10.07 -24.65
N VAL A 5 3.17 9.61 -25.67
CA VAL A 5 3.60 8.55 -26.59
C VAL A 5 3.17 8.92 -28.01
N THR A 6 3.88 8.44 -29.02
CA THR A 6 3.48 8.67 -30.41
C THR A 6 2.32 7.77 -30.81
N LEU A 7 1.55 8.18 -31.82
CA LEU A 7 0.47 7.37 -32.38
C LEU A 7 0.97 6.04 -32.96
N GLU A 8 2.15 6.05 -33.56
CA GLU A 8 2.80 4.83 -34.07
C GLU A 8 3.08 3.85 -32.95
N ASP A 9 3.71 4.31 -31.87
CA ASP A 9 4.02 3.48 -30.70
C ASP A 9 2.73 2.98 -30.03
N TYR A 10 1.74 3.85 -29.85
CA TYR A 10 0.41 3.49 -29.33
C TYR A 10 -0.24 2.37 -30.15
N ASN A 11 -0.28 2.51 -31.47
CA ASN A 11 -0.88 1.51 -32.35
C ASN A 11 -0.11 0.20 -32.31
N ARG A 12 1.23 0.26 -32.25
CA ARG A 12 2.09 -0.92 -32.13
C ARG A 12 1.87 -1.67 -30.82
N GLU A 13 1.79 -0.96 -29.70
CA GLU A 13 1.57 -1.55 -28.36
C GLU A 13 0.17 -2.11 -28.21
N THR A 14 -0.85 -1.34 -28.61
CA THR A 14 -2.26 -1.73 -28.42
C THR A 14 -2.78 -2.64 -29.53
N LYS A 15 -1.99 -2.90 -30.58
CA LYS A 15 -2.38 -3.62 -31.79
C LYS A 15 -3.63 -3.02 -32.45
N LYS A 16 -3.74 -1.69 -32.41
CA LYS A 16 -4.83 -0.90 -33.02
C LYS A 16 -4.33 -0.14 -34.24
N ASN A 17 -5.27 0.44 -34.99
CA ASN A 17 -4.99 1.24 -36.19
C ASN A 17 -5.67 2.61 -36.09
N GLU A 18 -5.45 3.32 -34.99
CA GLU A 18 -5.97 4.66 -34.80
C GLU A 18 -5.27 5.67 -35.72
N THR A 19 -6.00 6.70 -36.09
CA THR A 19 -5.51 7.83 -36.89
C THR A 19 -5.81 9.15 -36.19
N LEU A 20 -4.91 10.13 -36.32
CA LEU A 20 -5.07 11.48 -35.78
C LEU A 20 -4.85 12.52 -36.88
N LYS A 21 -5.71 13.55 -36.93
CA LYS A 21 -5.50 14.73 -37.77
C LYS A 21 -4.52 15.70 -37.10
N ASP A 22 -4.10 16.73 -37.84
CA ASP A 22 -3.30 17.82 -37.26
C ASP A 22 -4.08 18.53 -36.15
N GLY A 23 -3.43 18.71 -34.99
CA GLY A 23 -4.05 19.29 -33.79
C GLY A 23 -4.99 18.35 -33.03
N GLU A 24 -5.10 17.07 -33.41
CA GLU A 24 -5.83 16.06 -32.64
C GLU A 24 -4.89 15.21 -31.78
N ALA A 25 -5.40 14.73 -30.63
CA ALA A 25 -4.73 13.76 -29.78
C ALA A 25 -5.74 12.77 -29.17
N LEU A 26 -5.27 11.58 -28.80
CA LEU A 26 -5.99 10.73 -27.85
C LEU A 26 -5.50 11.07 -26.45
N VAL A 27 -6.41 11.16 -25.49
CA VAL A 27 -6.07 11.45 -24.10
C VAL A 27 -6.77 10.43 -23.21
N PHE A 28 -6.01 9.85 -22.31
CA PHE A 28 -6.49 8.92 -21.28
C PHE A 28 -6.20 9.54 -19.91
N LEU A 29 -7.11 9.37 -18.97
CA LEU A 29 -6.86 9.57 -17.55
C LEU A 29 -6.81 8.18 -16.90
N GLU A 30 -5.65 7.84 -16.34
CA GLU A 30 -5.29 6.49 -15.91
C GLU A 30 -5.35 5.56 -17.13
N ASP A 31 -6.45 4.84 -17.33
CA ASP A 31 -6.67 4.00 -18.51
C ASP A 31 -7.99 4.28 -19.24
N VAL A 32 -8.72 5.32 -18.82
CA VAL A 32 -10.04 5.67 -19.37
C VAL A 32 -9.92 6.83 -20.37
N PRO A 33 -10.50 6.73 -21.58
CA PRO A 33 -10.49 7.81 -22.55
C PRO A 33 -11.19 9.06 -22.00
N LEU A 34 -10.54 10.21 -22.17
CA LEU A 34 -11.10 11.49 -21.78
C LEU A 34 -12.24 11.88 -22.72
N GLN A 35 -13.40 12.21 -22.15
CA GLN A 35 -14.59 12.62 -22.90
C GLN A 35 -14.74 14.15 -23.03
N GLN A 36 -13.68 14.91 -22.77
CA GLN A 36 -13.68 16.37 -22.94
C GLN A 36 -13.22 16.71 -24.37
N ASP A 37 -13.82 17.72 -25.00
CA ASP A 37 -13.52 18.09 -26.40
C ASP A 37 -12.08 18.56 -26.62
N THR A 38 -11.45 19.13 -25.59
CA THR A 38 -10.12 19.72 -25.69
C THR A 38 -9.27 19.38 -24.48
N PHE A 39 -7.98 19.17 -24.72
CA PHE A 39 -6.98 19.00 -23.67
C PHE A 39 -5.83 19.98 -23.94
N SER A 40 -5.27 20.56 -22.88
CA SER A 40 -4.18 21.52 -23.02
C SER A 40 -3.10 21.30 -21.97
N VAL A 41 -1.86 21.43 -22.40
CA VAL A 41 -0.67 21.38 -21.55
C VAL A 41 0.13 22.64 -21.83
N ASN A 42 0.20 23.53 -20.84
CA ASN A 42 0.74 24.88 -21.00
C ASN A 42 0.12 25.60 -22.21
N ASN A 43 0.93 25.94 -23.21
CA ASN A 43 0.50 26.70 -24.39
C ASN A 43 0.02 25.80 -25.53
N MET A 44 0.14 24.47 -25.40
CA MET A 44 -0.31 23.53 -26.42
C MET A 44 -1.71 23.05 -26.14
N LYS A 45 -2.52 22.98 -27.20
CA LYS A 45 -3.92 22.61 -27.14
C LYS A 45 -4.22 21.62 -28.25
N TRP A 46 -4.86 20.52 -27.88
CA TRP A 46 -5.36 19.51 -28.80
C TRP A 46 -6.87 19.45 -28.76
N LYS A 47 -7.47 19.14 -29.90
CA LYS A 47 -8.81 18.58 -29.96
C LYS A 47 -8.73 17.10 -29.59
N VAL A 48 -9.49 16.67 -28.60
CA VAL A 48 -9.48 15.26 -28.19
C VAL A 48 -10.31 14.47 -29.18
N LYS A 49 -9.72 13.40 -29.74
CA LYS A 49 -10.49 12.43 -30.52
C LYS A 49 -11.14 11.45 -29.57
N HIS A 50 -12.48 11.48 -29.52
CA HIS A 50 -13.26 10.60 -28.65
C HIS A 50 -13.09 9.13 -29.05
N LEU A 51 -12.90 8.30 -28.03
CA LEU A 51 -12.96 6.85 -28.12
C LEU A 51 -14.14 6.33 -27.28
N PRO A 52 -14.69 5.15 -27.62
CA PRO A 52 -15.67 4.46 -26.79
C PRO A 52 -15.20 4.33 -25.33
N GLU A 53 -16.10 4.52 -24.37
CA GLU A 53 -15.77 4.53 -22.93
C GLU A 53 -15.21 3.20 -22.40
N ASP A 54 -15.46 2.09 -23.08
CA ASP A 54 -14.92 0.76 -22.78
C ASP A 54 -13.50 0.55 -23.35
N THR A 55 -13.00 1.49 -24.15
CA THR A 55 -11.64 1.43 -24.67
C THR A 55 -10.64 1.55 -23.53
N ARG A 56 -9.70 0.61 -23.44
CA ARG A 56 -8.56 0.68 -22.52
C ARG A 56 -7.25 0.68 -23.30
N MET A 57 -6.19 1.21 -22.71
CA MET A 57 -4.86 1.19 -23.29
C MET A 57 -4.13 -0.14 -23.03
N GLY A 58 -4.54 -0.90 -21.99
CA GLY A 58 -4.02 -2.23 -21.68
C GLY A 58 -3.34 -2.28 -20.32
N ASP A 59 -2.53 -3.31 -20.05
CA ASP A 59 -1.69 -3.38 -18.84
C ASP A 59 -0.52 -2.41 -18.99
N THR A 60 -0.76 -1.17 -18.55
CA THR A 60 0.16 -0.05 -18.73
C THR A 60 1.13 0.13 -17.56
N GLY A 61 1.00 -0.72 -16.53
CA GLY A 61 1.64 -0.51 -15.22
C GLY A 61 1.22 0.80 -14.52
N LEU A 62 0.24 1.53 -15.06
CA LEU A 62 -0.21 2.82 -14.51
C LEU A 62 -0.89 2.66 -13.15
N GLU A 63 -1.45 1.47 -12.87
CA GLU A 63 -2.01 1.11 -11.57
C GLU A 63 -1.00 1.20 -10.43
N PHE A 64 0.31 1.19 -10.70
CA PHE A 64 1.33 1.31 -9.65
C PHE A 64 1.68 2.77 -9.31
N TYR A 65 1.13 3.77 -10.02
CA TYR A 65 1.44 5.18 -9.77
C TYR A 65 0.54 5.79 -8.69
N ALA A 66 1.15 6.40 -7.66
CA ALA A 66 0.48 7.12 -6.57
C ALA A 66 -0.39 8.31 -7.00
N ASN A 67 -0.16 8.87 -8.19
CA ASN A 67 -0.83 10.07 -8.69
C ASN A 67 -1.56 9.77 -10.01
N PRO A 68 -2.78 10.31 -10.22
CA PRO A 68 -3.47 10.17 -11.49
C PRO A 68 -2.58 10.57 -12.67
N VAL A 69 -2.51 9.70 -13.67
CA VAL A 69 -1.65 9.87 -14.84
C VAL A 69 -2.52 10.20 -16.05
N TYR A 70 -2.33 11.40 -16.61
CA TYR A 70 -2.80 11.68 -17.96
C TYR A 70 -1.82 11.06 -18.94
N ARG A 71 -2.34 10.32 -19.91
CA ARG A 71 -1.54 9.82 -21.03
C ARG A 71 -2.05 10.40 -22.33
N ILE A 72 -1.18 11.09 -23.04
CA ILE A 72 -1.49 11.72 -24.33
C ILE A 72 -0.81 10.95 -25.47
N VAL A 73 -1.59 10.58 -26.48
CA VAL A 73 -1.09 10.03 -27.74
C VAL A 73 -1.03 11.15 -28.75
N VAL A 74 0.17 11.57 -29.10
CA VAL A 74 0.43 12.64 -30.08
C VAL A 74 0.63 12.06 -31.47
N LYS A 75 0.38 12.87 -32.51
CA LYS A 75 0.42 12.40 -33.90
C LYS A 75 1.76 11.80 -34.31
N ASP A 76 2.87 12.44 -33.91
CA ASP A 76 4.22 12.08 -34.33
C ASP A 76 5.28 12.49 -33.30
N PHE A 77 6.53 12.11 -33.57
CA PHE A 77 7.66 12.40 -32.71
C PHE A 77 7.99 13.91 -32.63
N ALA A 78 7.66 14.71 -33.66
CA ALA A 78 7.91 16.14 -33.64
C ALA A 78 7.05 16.82 -32.55
N GLN A 79 5.76 16.46 -32.45
CA GLN A 79 4.90 16.93 -31.36
C GLN A 79 5.37 16.45 -29.99
N LEU A 80 5.87 15.22 -29.89
CA LEU A 80 6.46 14.70 -28.63
C LEU A 80 7.69 15.52 -28.22
N GLN A 81 8.54 15.91 -29.18
CA GLN A 81 9.70 16.76 -28.92
C GLN A 81 9.30 18.18 -28.48
N GLU A 82 8.23 18.75 -29.02
CA GLU A 82 7.70 20.04 -28.55
C GLU A 82 7.22 19.97 -27.10
N LEU A 83 6.47 18.92 -26.74
CA LEU A 83 6.09 18.61 -25.35
C LEU A 83 7.31 18.53 -24.44
N TRP A 84 8.34 17.81 -24.88
CA TRP A 84 9.57 17.67 -24.11
C TRP A 84 10.33 19.00 -23.95
N LYS A 85 10.40 19.85 -24.99
CA LYS A 85 11.03 21.18 -24.89
C LYS A 85 10.36 22.05 -23.84
N ILE A 86 9.02 22.10 -23.85
CA ILE A 86 8.24 22.83 -22.84
C ILE A 86 8.52 22.27 -21.43
N ASN A 87 8.56 20.94 -21.29
CA ASN A 87 8.91 20.31 -20.02
C ASN A 87 10.34 20.69 -19.57
N LYS A 88 11.31 20.73 -20.50
CA LYS A 88 12.70 21.13 -20.24
C LYS A 88 12.82 22.59 -19.83
N GLU A 89 12.06 23.49 -20.44
CA GLU A 89 12.03 24.91 -20.06
C GLU A 89 11.52 25.12 -18.64
N VAL A 90 10.46 24.40 -18.25
CA VAL A 90 9.84 24.52 -16.92
C VAL A 90 10.68 23.85 -15.83
N TYR A 91 11.12 22.61 -16.05
CA TYR A 91 11.73 21.77 -15.01
C TYR A 91 13.27 21.74 -15.06
N ARG A 92 13.90 22.29 -16.12
CA ARG A 92 15.36 22.39 -16.28
C ARG A 92 16.06 21.05 -16.10
N GLU A 93 16.93 20.91 -15.10
CA GLU A 93 17.66 19.66 -14.83
C GLU A 93 16.74 18.53 -14.35
N ASN A 94 15.57 18.87 -13.81
CA ASN A 94 14.56 17.90 -13.35
C ASN A 94 13.55 17.52 -14.45
N ALA A 95 13.79 17.93 -15.69
CA ALA A 95 12.92 17.61 -16.80
C ALA A 95 12.89 16.11 -17.11
N SER A 96 11.72 15.64 -17.52
CA SER A 96 11.52 14.29 -18.03
C SER A 96 12.40 14.05 -19.26
N ARG A 97 12.73 12.79 -19.50
CA ARG A 97 13.52 12.37 -20.66
C ARG A 97 12.62 11.66 -21.66
N VAL A 98 12.87 11.90 -22.93
CA VAL A 98 12.36 11.01 -23.98
C VAL A 98 13.14 9.72 -23.87
N LYS A 99 12.44 8.60 -23.66
CA LYS A 99 13.03 7.26 -23.54
C LYS A 99 12.52 6.37 -24.65
N TYR A 100 13.37 5.44 -25.08
CA TYR A 100 12.97 4.30 -25.89
C TYR A 100 12.88 3.10 -24.97
N GLU A 101 11.79 2.34 -25.10
CA GLU A 101 11.52 1.18 -24.27
C GLU A 101 11.37 -0.05 -25.17
N TYR A 102 12.09 -1.11 -24.81
CA TYR A 102 12.08 -2.39 -25.52
C TYR A 102 11.85 -3.49 -24.51
N SER A 103 10.73 -4.19 -24.67
CA SER A 103 10.31 -5.28 -23.80
C SER A 103 10.09 -6.53 -24.63
N PHE A 104 10.60 -7.66 -24.16
CA PHE A 104 10.47 -8.95 -24.83
C PHE A 104 10.48 -10.09 -23.81
N ASP A 105 9.75 -11.14 -24.14
CA ASP A 105 9.76 -12.36 -23.34
C ASP A 105 11.00 -13.20 -23.63
N VAL A 106 11.56 -13.80 -22.58
CA VAL A 106 12.65 -14.76 -22.67
C VAL A 106 12.25 -16.08 -22.03
N ASP A 107 12.33 -17.17 -22.80
CA ASP A 107 12.14 -18.53 -22.29
C ASP A 107 13.49 -19.11 -21.83
N LEU A 108 14.01 -18.56 -20.72
CA LEU A 108 15.30 -18.93 -20.15
C LEU A 108 15.17 -19.21 -18.64
N PRO A 109 15.96 -20.15 -18.09
CA PRO A 109 16.09 -20.32 -16.64
C PRO A 109 16.63 -19.05 -15.95
N GLU A 110 16.27 -18.83 -14.68
CA GLU A 110 16.63 -17.62 -13.91
C GLU A 110 18.15 -17.33 -13.91
N GLU A 111 19.00 -18.35 -13.79
CA GLU A 111 20.46 -18.18 -13.85
C GLU A 111 20.92 -17.59 -15.21
N LYS A 112 20.29 -17.99 -16.31
CA LYS A 112 20.62 -17.45 -17.65
C LYS A 112 20.07 -16.04 -17.85
N ILE A 113 18.93 -15.71 -17.24
CA ILE A 113 18.36 -14.35 -17.24
C ILE A 113 19.31 -13.38 -16.52
N GLN A 114 19.86 -13.79 -15.37
CA GLN A 114 20.84 -12.97 -14.63
C GLN A 114 22.10 -12.74 -15.47
N LYS A 115 22.63 -13.80 -16.11
CA LYS A 115 23.79 -13.67 -17.00
C LYS A 115 23.52 -12.75 -18.18
N LEU A 116 22.37 -12.90 -18.85
CA LEU A 116 21.95 -12.01 -19.93
C LEU A 116 21.89 -10.55 -19.47
N THR A 117 21.23 -10.29 -18.34
CA THR A 117 21.10 -8.95 -17.76
C THR A 117 22.48 -8.35 -17.45
N SER A 118 23.37 -9.14 -16.85
CA SER A 118 24.74 -8.73 -16.55
C SER A 118 25.54 -8.40 -17.81
N SER A 119 25.40 -9.22 -18.87
CA SER A 119 26.03 -8.96 -20.16
C SER A 119 25.49 -7.70 -20.84
N LEU A 120 24.19 -7.43 -20.74
CA LEU A 120 23.60 -6.19 -21.25
C LEU A 120 24.11 -4.96 -20.47
N HIS A 121 24.17 -5.03 -19.14
CA HIS A 121 24.77 -3.97 -18.32
C HIS A 121 26.23 -3.71 -18.68
N ALA A 122 27.02 -4.77 -18.88
CA ALA A 122 28.42 -4.61 -19.32
C ALA A 122 28.49 -3.93 -20.70
N TYR A 123 27.71 -4.42 -21.67
CA TYR A 123 27.68 -3.89 -23.04
C TYR A 123 27.29 -2.40 -23.07
N PHE A 124 26.20 -2.01 -22.41
CA PHE A 124 25.78 -0.61 -22.39
C PHE A 124 26.69 0.24 -21.48
N GLY A 125 27.28 -0.34 -20.44
CA GLY A 125 28.26 0.32 -19.57
C GLY A 125 29.53 0.73 -20.31
N GLU A 126 30.00 -0.06 -21.28
CA GLU A 126 31.11 0.30 -22.15
C GLU A 126 30.80 1.49 -23.07
N GLN A 127 29.52 1.73 -23.38
CA GLN A 127 29.07 2.83 -24.23
C GLN A 127 28.90 4.16 -23.47
N LYS A 128 29.13 4.19 -22.15
CA LYS A 128 28.87 5.37 -21.29
C LYS A 128 29.66 6.62 -21.67
N ASP A 129 30.83 6.45 -22.30
CA ASP A 129 31.73 7.54 -22.71
C ASP A 129 31.66 7.83 -24.23
N ALA A 130 30.75 7.18 -24.95
CA ALA A 130 30.57 7.39 -26.39
C ALA A 130 29.93 8.77 -26.67
N PRO A 131 30.15 9.37 -27.86
CA PRO A 131 29.53 10.65 -28.26
C PRO A 131 27.99 10.67 -28.22
N HIS A 132 27.37 9.49 -28.24
CA HIS A 132 25.93 9.29 -28.14
C HIS A 132 25.54 8.45 -26.92
N ALA A 133 26.35 8.49 -25.86
CA ALA A 133 26.04 7.81 -24.61
C ALA A 133 24.66 8.24 -24.10
N PHE A 134 23.84 7.25 -23.77
CA PHE A 134 22.52 7.45 -23.22
C PHE A 134 22.42 6.79 -21.85
N VAL A 135 21.54 7.33 -21.01
CA VAL A 135 21.20 6.67 -19.75
C VAL A 135 20.25 5.54 -20.07
N TYR A 136 20.59 4.35 -19.60
CA TYR A 136 19.80 3.14 -19.80
C TYR A 136 19.40 2.54 -18.45
N GLY A 137 18.28 1.84 -18.45
CA GLY A 137 17.85 0.95 -17.39
C GLY A 137 17.57 -0.42 -18.00
N ILE A 138 17.92 -1.48 -17.29
CA ILE A 138 17.55 -2.84 -17.65
C ILE A 138 16.80 -3.37 -16.45
N GLU A 139 15.60 -3.90 -16.71
CA GLU A 139 14.79 -4.53 -15.69
C GLU A 139 14.49 -5.96 -16.16
N ASN A 140 14.46 -6.89 -15.21
CA ASN A 140 14.01 -8.25 -15.46
C ASN A 140 13.17 -8.76 -14.30
N ARG A 141 12.34 -9.76 -14.60
CA ARG A 141 11.40 -10.34 -13.63
C ARG A 141 12.10 -10.95 -12.41
N THR A 142 13.30 -11.51 -12.57
CA THR A 142 14.02 -12.19 -11.48
C THR A 142 14.50 -11.18 -10.44
N GLU A 143 15.16 -10.11 -10.87
CA GLU A 143 15.59 -9.01 -10.00
C GLU A 143 14.39 -8.28 -9.40
N GLY A 144 13.38 -7.94 -10.21
CA GLY A 144 12.17 -7.30 -9.72
C GLY A 144 11.44 -8.11 -8.64
N ARG A 145 11.40 -9.45 -8.76
CA ARG A 145 10.88 -10.33 -7.71
C ARG A 145 11.72 -10.29 -6.45
N ALA A 146 13.05 -10.31 -6.57
CA ALA A 146 13.95 -10.25 -5.43
C ALA A 146 13.84 -8.91 -4.68
N GLU A 147 13.77 -7.79 -5.41
CA GLU A 147 13.54 -6.46 -4.86
C GLU A 147 12.18 -6.37 -4.15
N PHE A 148 11.13 -6.90 -4.77
CA PHE A 148 9.80 -6.98 -4.16
C PHE A 148 9.84 -7.74 -2.83
N TYR A 149 10.40 -8.96 -2.81
CA TYR A 149 10.48 -9.73 -1.56
C TYR A 149 11.38 -9.08 -0.51
N SER A 150 12.46 -8.42 -0.92
CA SER A 150 13.34 -7.71 0.01
C SER A 150 12.60 -6.58 0.72
N LEU A 151 11.91 -5.72 -0.03
CA LEU A 151 11.20 -4.57 0.52
C LEU A 151 9.96 -4.99 1.32
N TYR A 152 9.05 -5.75 0.70
CA TYR A 152 7.78 -6.12 1.31
C TYR A 152 7.93 -7.21 2.36
N GLY A 153 8.87 -8.15 2.17
CA GLY A 153 9.18 -9.17 3.17
C GLY A 153 9.78 -8.59 4.45
N GLY A 154 10.67 -7.59 4.33
CA GLY A 154 11.21 -6.87 5.48
C GLY A 154 10.13 -6.15 6.29
N LEU A 155 9.22 -5.45 5.61
CA LEU A 155 8.09 -4.79 6.26
C LEU A 155 7.11 -5.78 6.91
N PHE A 156 6.84 -6.91 6.24
CA PHE A 156 5.99 -7.96 6.78
C PHE A 156 6.58 -8.57 8.05
N PHE A 157 7.88 -8.88 8.04
CA PHE A 157 8.60 -9.35 9.23
C PHE A 157 8.52 -8.34 10.36
N LEU A 158 8.80 -7.06 10.08
CA LEU A 158 8.75 -6.00 11.09
C LEU A 158 7.35 -5.87 11.71
N GLY A 159 6.30 -5.94 10.88
CA GLY A 159 4.91 -5.90 11.33
C GLY A 159 4.55 -7.05 12.27
N ILE A 160 4.91 -8.28 11.91
CA ILE A 160 4.68 -9.46 12.78
C ILE A 160 5.51 -9.37 14.05
N PHE A 161 6.79 -9.03 13.95
CA PHE A 161 7.70 -8.96 15.10
C PHE A 161 7.22 -7.92 16.12
N LEU A 162 6.94 -6.70 15.68
CA LEU A 162 6.41 -5.64 16.55
C LEU A 162 5.01 -5.98 17.07
N GLY A 163 4.16 -6.58 16.24
CA GLY A 163 2.84 -7.05 16.64
C GLY A 163 2.91 -8.05 17.80
N LEU A 164 3.74 -9.09 17.67
CA LEU A 164 3.96 -10.08 18.72
C LEU A 164 4.56 -9.46 19.98
N LEU A 165 5.51 -8.53 19.84
CA LEU A 165 6.11 -7.82 20.96
C LEU A 165 5.07 -7.02 21.75
N PHE A 166 4.21 -6.27 21.07
CA PHE A 166 3.13 -5.50 21.73
C PHE A 166 2.07 -6.41 22.34
N VAL A 167 1.76 -7.54 21.70
CA VAL A 167 0.86 -8.55 22.26
C VAL A 167 1.44 -9.13 23.55
N MET A 168 2.73 -9.49 23.57
CA MET A 168 3.41 -9.97 24.78
C MET A 168 3.42 -8.91 25.89
N ALA A 169 3.73 -7.66 25.54
CA ALA A 169 3.67 -6.54 26.50
C ALA A 169 2.25 -6.37 27.08
N THR A 170 1.23 -6.45 26.24
CA THR A 170 -0.18 -6.37 26.66
C THR A 170 -0.53 -7.49 27.64
N VAL A 171 -0.09 -8.72 27.37
CA VAL A 171 -0.28 -9.88 28.26
C VAL A 171 0.34 -9.63 29.63
N LEU A 172 1.59 -9.16 29.66
CA LEU A 172 2.30 -8.87 30.90
C LEU A 172 1.59 -7.79 31.71
N ILE A 173 1.19 -6.69 31.06
CA ILE A 173 0.47 -5.59 31.72
C ILE A 173 -0.84 -6.09 32.33
N ILE A 174 -1.63 -6.85 31.56
CA ILE A 174 -2.90 -7.43 32.02
C ILE A 174 -2.67 -8.37 33.20
N TYR A 175 -1.68 -9.26 33.11
CA TYR A 175 -1.37 -10.22 34.16
C TYR A 175 -0.97 -9.52 35.47
N TYR A 176 -0.02 -8.59 35.43
CA TYR A 176 0.41 -7.86 36.62
C TYR A 176 -0.73 -7.06 37.24
N LYS A 177 -1.56 -6.43 36.41
CA LYS A 177 -2.73 -5.69 36.88
C LYS A 177 -3.71 -6.60 37.63
N GLN A 178 -4.08 -7.74 37.04
CA GLN A 178 -5.01 -8.69 37.64
C GLN A 178 -4.48 -9.27 38.95
N ILE A 179 -3.19 -9.60 39.01
CA ILE A 179 -2.59 -10.10 40.26
C ILE A 179 -2.61 -9.01 41.33
N SER A 180 -2.21 -7.78 41.00
CA SER A 180 -2.19 -6.67 41.97
C SER A 180 -3.59 -6.34 42.49
N GLU A 181 -4.57 -6.17 41.60
CA GLU A 181 -5.97 -5.90 41.97
C GLU A 181 -6.55 -7.07 42.78
N GLY A 182 -6.24 -8.33 42.43
CA GLY A 182 -6.71 -9.51 43.16
C GLY A 182 -6.25 -9.55 44.62
N TYR A 183 -5.00 -9.17 44.90
CA TYR A 183 -4.50 -9.09 46.27
C TYR A 183 -5.11 -7.95 47.07
N GLU A 184 -5.27 -6.76 46.47
CA GLU A 184 -5.92 -5.60 47.11
C GLU A 184 -7.39 -5.87 47.43
N ASP A 185 -8.12 -6.46 46.48
CA ASP A 185 -9.54 -6.71 46.62
C ASP A 185 -9.86 -7.86 47.57
N LYS A 186 -8.96 -8.86 47.72
CA LYS A 186 -9.08 -9.91 48.73
C LYS A 186 -9.29 -9.33 50.14
N GLU A 187 -8.50 -8.33 50.52
CA GLU A 187 -8.61 -7.69 51.84
C GLU A 187 -9.94 -6.93 51.97
N ARG A 188 -10.33 -6.17 50.93
CA ARG A 188 -11.60 -5.43 50.90
C ARG A 188 -12.81 -6.36 51.00
N PHE A 189 -12.85 -7.45 50.25
CA PHE A 189 -13.95 -8.42 50.29
C PHE A 189 -14.04 -9.14 51.64
N ALA A 190 -12.90 -9.38 52.31
CA ALA A 190 -12.91 -9.91 53.67
C ALA A 190 -13.60 -8.95 54.66
N ILE A 191 -13.47 -7.64 54.49
CA ILE A 191 -14.18 -6.62 55.28
C ILE A 191 -15.67 -6.60 54.92
N LEU A 192 -16.01 -6.58 53.63
CA LEU A 192 -17.40 -6.56 53.15
C LEU A 192 -18.21 -7.77 53.65
N LYS A 193 -17.56 -8.94 53.74
CA LYS A 193 -18.17 -10.14 54.32
C LYS A 193 -18.47 -10.00 55.81
N LYS A 194 -17.63 -9.29 56.58
CA LYS A 194 -17.84 -9.04 58.01
C LYS A 194 -19.01 -8.10 58.29
N ILE A 195 -19.34 -7.21 57.35
CA ILE A 195 -20.47 -6.27 57.45
C ILE A 195 -21.78 -6.82 56.85
N GLY A 196 -21.79 -8.08 56.40
CA GLY A 196 -23.01 -8.81 56.04
C GLY A 196 -23.24 -9.04 54.54
N MET A 197 -22.30 -8.71 53.66
CA MET A 197 -22.44 -8.98 52.23
C MET A 197 -22.37 -10.49 51.95
N GLU A 198 -23.31 -11.00 51.16
CA GLU A 198 -23.33 -12.41 50.77
C GLU A 198 -22.27 -12.72 49.69
N ARG A 199 -21.78 -13.97 49.64
CA ARG A 199 -20.78 -14.40 48.62
C ARG A 199 -21.27 -14.18 47.19
N GLY A 200 -22.57 -14.30 46.95
CA GLY A 200 -23.18 -14.06 45.63
C GLY A 200 -23.05 -12.60 45.18
N GLU A 201 -23.27 -11.66 46.11
CA GLU A 201 -23.15 -10.22 45.87
C GLU A 201 -21.69 -9.83 45.61
N ILE A 202 -20.75 -10.41 46.38
CA ILE A 202 -19.31 -10.24 46.17
C ILE A 202 -18.91 -10.68 44.75
N ASN A 203 -19.30 -11.89 44.35
CA ASN A 203 -18.94 -12.42 43.04
C ASN A 203 -19.56 -11.64 41.88
N ALA A 204 -20.81 -11.18 42.03
CA ALA A 204 -21.47 -10.35 41.02
C ALA A 204 -20.76 -8.99 40.86
N SER A 205 -20.37 -8.35 41.97
CA SER A 205 -19.65 -7.08 41.95
C SER A 205 -18.28 -7.20 41.29
N ILE A 206 -17.52 -8.26 41.64
CA ILE A 206 -16.23 -8.57 41.01
C ILE A 206 -16.41 -8.75 39.50
N HIS A 207 -17.37 -9.57 39.09
CA HIS A 207 -17.54 -9.90 37.68
C HIS A 207 -17.85 -8.67 36.85
N SER A 208 -18.73 -7.79 37.33
CA SER A 208 -19.09 -6.56 36.62
C SER A 208 -17.92 -5.60 36.51
N GLN A 209 -17.15 -5.41 37.60
CA GLN A 209 -16.02 -4.49 37.62
C GLN A 209 -14.89 -4.98 36.70
N VAL A 210 -14.52 -6.25 36.83
CA VAL A 210 -13.46 -6.87 36.04
C VAL A 210 -13.84 -6.88 34.55
N LEU A 211 -15.08 -7.22 34.20
CA LEU A 211 -15.52 -7.22 32.80
C LEU A 211 -15.47 -5.81 32.18
N MET A 212 -15.96 -4.79 32.90
CA MET A 212 -16.00 -3.41 32.40
C MET A 212 -14.58 -2.86 32.16
N VAL A 213 -13.68 -3.06 33.12
CA VAL A 213 -12.30 -2.56 33.06
C VAL A 213 -11.49 -3.22 31.94
N PHE A 214 -11.87 -4.43 31.50
CA PHE A 214 -11.24 -5.13 30.40
C PHE A 214 -11.86 -4.87 29.03
N PHE A 215 -13.19 -4.77 28.96
CA PHE A 215 -13.86 -4.56 27.69
C PHE A 215 -13.70 -3.13 27.19
N LEU A 216 -13.66 -2.14 28.10
CA LEU A 216 -13.53 -0.73 27.74
C LEU A 216 -12.23 -0.42 26.95
N PRO A 217 -11.04 -0.88 27.36
CA PRO A 217 -9.82 -0.75 26.55
C PRO A 217 -9.94 -1.34 25.14
N LEU A 218 -10.57 -2.51 24.99
CA LEU A 218 -10.74 -3.16 23.69
C LEU A 218 -11.66 -2.36 22.76
N VAL A 219 -12.77 -1.83 23.29
CA VAL A 219 -13.67 -0.93 22.54
C VAL A 219 -12.95 0.35 22.13
N LEU A 220 -12.21 0.97 23.06
CA LEU A 220 -11.44 2.17 22.76
C LEU A 220 -10.34 1.92 21.73
N ALA A 221 -9.69 0.75 21.76
CA ALA A 221 -8.73 0.34 20.74
C ALA A 221 -9.41 0.24 19.36
N GLY A 222 -10.61 -0.36 19.28
CA GLY A 222 -11.38 -0.42 18.03
C GLY A 222 -11.73 0.96 17.48
N ILE A 223 -12.21 1.86 18.35
CA ILE A 223 -12.49 3.26 17.98
C ILE A 223 -11.21 3.95 17.49
N HIS A 224 -10.11 3.83 18.23
CA HIS A 224 -8.82 4.40 17.84
C HIS A 224 -8.33 3.86 16.49
N SER A 225 -8.47 2.55 16.25
CA SER A 225 -8.14 1.92 14.98
C SER A 225 -8.97 2.46 13.81
N CYS A 226 -10.25 2.79 14.01
CA CYS A 226 -11.05 3.42 12.95
C CYS A 226 -10.49 4.79 12.55
N PHE A 227 -10.04 5.61 13.49
CA PHE A 227 -9.38 6.88 13.18
C PHE A 227 -8.01 6.68 12.53
N ALA A 228 -7.21 5.76 13.06
CA ALA A 228 -5.89 5.45 12.51
C ALA A 228 -5.95 4.84 11.10
N PHE A 229 -7.05 4.14 10.76
CA PHE A 229 -7.25 3.51 9.46
C PHE A 229 -7.13 4.51 8.31
N HIS A 230 -7.61 5.75 8.48
CA HIS A 230 -7.48 6.78 7.45
C HIS A 230 -6.00 7.06 7.12
N LEU A 231 -5.16 7.26 8.14
CA LEU A 231 -3.73 7.48 7.96
C LEU A 231 -3.05 6.27 7.33
N VAL A 232 -3.34 5.06 7.81
CA VAL A 232 -2.77 3.81 7.26
C VAL A 232 -3.14 3.64 5.80
N LYS A 233 -4.40 3.91 5.44
CA LYS A 233 -4.89 3.85 4.06
C LYS A 233 -4.12 4.82 3.15
N GLU A 234 -3.94 6.08 3.55
CA GLU A 234 -3.18 7.06 2.77
C GLU A 234 -1.70 6.66 2.60
N ILE A 235 -1.05 6.13 3.64
CA ILE A 235 0.33 5.64 3.56
C ILE A 235 0.45 4.45 2.60
N LEU A 236 -0.48 3.49 2.67
CA LEU A 236 -0.44 2.29 1.83
C LEU A 236 -0.78 2.57 0.37
N MET A 237 -1.78 3.43 0.12
CA MET A 237 -2.13 3.83 -1.24
C MET A 237 -1.03 4.71 -1.86
N GLY A 238 -0.61 5.76 -1.16
CA GLY A 238 0.36 6.74 -1.68
C GLY A 238 1.81 6.26 -1.68
N GLY A 239 2.20 5.40 -0.73
CA GLY A 239 3.56 4.92 -0.57
C GLY A 239 3.84 3.54 -1.19
N PHE A 240 2.82 2.69 -1.29
CA PHE A 240 2.98 1.28 -1.69
C PHE A 240 2.06 0.83 -2.83
N GLY A 241 1.28 1.74 -3.42
CA GLY A 241 0.41 1.42 -4.57
C GLY A 241 -0.70 0.41 -4.25
N LEU A 242 -1.14 0.33 -3.00
CA LEU A 242 -2.15 -0.63 -2.56
C LEU A 242 -3.55 -0.03 -2.71
N TRP A 243 -4.10 -0.09 -3.92
CA TRP A 243 -5.37 0.58 -4.28
C TRP A 243 -6.64 -0.21 -3.93
N ASP A 244 -6.51 -1.51 -3.61
CA ASP A 244 -7.65 -2.33 -3.22
C ASP A 244 -8.07 -2.01 -1.77
N VAL A 245 -8.91 -0.98 -1.64
CA VAL A 245 -9.48 -0.55 -0.36
C VAL A 245 -10.31 -1.66 0.30
N LYS A 246 -10.97 -2.53 -0.49
CA LYS A 246 -11.78 -3.62 0.07
C LYS A 246 -10.89 -4.65 0.74
N LEU A 247 -9.80 -5.04 0.09
CA LEU A 247 -8.81 -5.94 0.66
C LEU A 247 -8.18 -5.35 1.93
N LEU A 248 -7.88 -4.04 1.91
CA LEU A 248 -7.30 -3.35 3.07
C LEU A 248 -8.26 -3.32 4.26
N VAL A 249 -9.54 -2.98 4.03
CA VAL A 249 -10.58 -3.00 5.08
C VAL A 249 -10.74 -4.41 5.64
N LEU A 250 -10.84 -5.42 4.76
CA LEU A 250 -10.98 -6.82 5.18
C LEU A 250 -9.80 -7.26 6.04
N SER A 251 -8.57 -6.94 5.62
CA SER A 251 -7.36 -7.26 6.36
C SER A 251 -7.34 -6.59 7.74
N ALA A 252 -7.68 -5.30 7.82
CA ALA A 252 -7.74 -4.57 9.09
C ALA A 252 -8.77 -5.16 10.06
N VAL A 253 -9.97 -5.52 9.56
CA VAL A 253 -11.02 -6.18 10.36
C VAL A 253 -10.54 -7.54 10.86
N LEU A 254 -9.96 -8.38 10.00
CA LEU A 254 -9.46 -9.69 10.39
C LEU A 254 -8.34 -9.59 11.43
N THR A 255 -7.41 -8.64 11.27
CA THR A 255 -6.35 -8.40 12.26
C THR A 255 -6.92 -7.94 13.60
N PHE A 256 -7.89 -7.02 13.60
CA PHE A 256 -8.53 -6.57 14.83
C PHE A 256 -9.29 -7.72 15.52
N LEU A 257 -10.01 -8.55 14.77
CA LEU A 257 -10.70 -9.72 15.31
C LEU A 257 -9.72 -10.74 15.90
N ALA A 258 -8.61 -11.02 15.22
CA ALA A 258 -7.58 -11.91 15.74
C ALA A 258 -6.98 -11.36 17.06
N PHE A 259 -6.68 -10.06 17.09
CA PHE A 259 -6.23 -9.39 18.31
C PHE A 259 -7.28 -9.46 19.43
N ALA A 260 -8.55 -9.18 19.14
CA ALA A 260 -9.65 -9.24 20.11
C ALA A 260 -9.83 -10.65 20.69
N VAL A 261 -9.77 -11.69 19.84
CA VAL A 261 -9.82 -13.09 20.30
C VAL A 261 -8.65 -13.39 21.23
N PHE A 262 -7.43 -13.00 20.85
CA PHE A 262 -6.26 -13.19 21.69
C PHE A 262 -6.38 -12.43 23.03
N TYR A 263 -6.84 -11.18 22.99
CA TYR A 263 -7.07 -10.35 24.16
C TYR A 263 -8.08 -10.99 25.12
N VAL A 264 -9.19 -11.53 24.60
CA VAL A 264 -10.20 -12.23 25.40
C VAL A 264 -9.64 -13.52 26.00
N ILE A 265 -8.84 -14.29 25.27
CA ILE A 265 -8.17 -15.49 25.81
C ILE A 265 -7.28 -15.10 27.00
N VAL A 266 -6.46 -14.07 26.84
CA VAL A 266 -5.58 -13.59 27.92
C VAL A 266 -6.39 -13.09 29.12
N TYR A 267 -7.48 -12.38 28.88
CA TYR A 267 -8.41 -11.98 29.94
C TYR A 267 -8.95 -13.19 30.71
N LEU A 268 -9.45 -14.22 30.01
CA LEU A 268 -10.01 -15.40 30.68
C LEU A 268 -8.96 -16.14 31.53
N LEU A 269 -7.73 -16.23 31.02
CA LEU A 269 -6.62 -16.85 31.75
C LEU A 269 -6.24 -16.06 33.00
N THR A 270 -6.14 -14.73 32.90
CA THR A 270 -5.73 -13.87 34.03
C THR A 270 -6.84 -13.63 35.04
N ALA A 271 -8.10 -13.54 34.60
CA ALA A 271 -9.26 -13.47 35.48
C ALA A 271 -9.37 -14.72 36.37
N ARG A 272 -9.02 -15.90 35.85
CA ARG A 272 -9.00 -17.14 36.66
C ARG A 272 -8.03 -17.04 37.84
N GLU A 273 -6.84 -16.47 37.64
CA GLU A 273 -5.87 -16.27 38.72
C GLU A 273 -6.36 -15.20 39.71
N TYR A 274 -6.97 -14.12 39.22
CA TYR A 274 -7.63 -13.13 40.08
C TYR A 274 -8.67 -13.78 41.00
N TYR A 275 -9.61 -14.57 40.44
CA TYR A 275 -10.66 -15.22 41.23
C TYR A 275 -10.08 -16.18 42.27
N LYS A 276 -9.01 -16.90 41.91
CA LYS A 276 -8.31 -17.79 42.84
C LYS A 276 -7.78 -17.02 44.05
N ILE A 277 -7.07 -15.90 43.83
CA ILE A 277 -6.47 -15.08 44.89
C ILE A 277 -7.52 -14.53 45.85
N VAL A 278 -8.65 -14.02 45.31
CA VAL A 278 -9.74 -13.46 46.12
C VAL A 278 -10.52 -14.54 46.88
N SER A 279 -10.60 -15.76 46.35
CA SER A 279 -11.34 -16.87 46.95
C SER A 279 -10.62 -17.62 48.07
N GLU A 280 -9.29 -17.51 48.13
CA GLU A 280 -8.45 -18.00 49.23
C GLU A 280 -8.64 -17.17 50.50
#